data_AF-A0A1Y3BJH3-F1
#
_entry.id   AF-A0A1Y3BJH3-F1
#
_cell.length_a   1.000
_cell.length_b   1.000
_cell.length_c   1.000
_cell.angle_alpha   90.00
_cell.angle_beta   90.00
_cell.angle_gamma   90.00
#
_symmetry.space_group_name_H-M   'P 1'
#
loop_
_entity.id
_entity.type
_entity.pdbx_description
1 polymer ?
#
loop_
_entity_poly.entity_id
_entity_poly.type
_entity_poly.pdbx_seq_one_letter_code
_entity_poly.pdbx_strand_id
1 'polypeptide(L)'
;MRDPTTATFAAGAIQMPMILFGGFLVKYSRMPFFMQWASWLSVMKYAFEAMIISTYGFERCQYSYDEFISTVNISQIEKPTWAEFLPLMLSTLDPNGDKTNVDNKAVVGMDEDDKAIYQLYSTTMDAVNGAGTNKTFSFDVSIILSYYDIDGDWILYRSMIAMIIYLIIVKIITYFVILNKLKRG
;
A
#
# COMPACT_ATOMS: atom_id res chain seq x y z
N MET A 1 -3.96 -36.49 17.64
CA MET A 1 -2.56 -36.28 17.22
C MET A 1 -1.68 -36.38 18.47
N ARG A 2 -0.77 -37.37 18.52
CA ARG A 2 0.13 -37.61 19.67
C ARG A 2 1.60 -37.28 19.35
N ASP A 3 1.96 -37.07 18.09
CA ASP A 3 3.34 -36.79 17.67
C ASP A 3 3.57 -35.29 17.39
N PRO A 4 4.65 -34.69 17.95
CA PRO A 4 4.94 -33.26 17.81
C PRO A 4 5.37 -32.87 16.38
N THR A 5 5.91 -33.81 15.61
CA THR A 5 6.32 -33.59 14.22
C THR A 5 5.12 -33.32 13.30
N THR A 6 4.01 -34.05 13.48
CA THR A 6 2.79 -33.82 12.69
C THR A 6 2.21 -32.42 12.94
N ALA A 7 2.37 -31.88 14.15
CA ALA A 7 1.89 -30.55 14.49
C ALA A 7 2.68 -29.43 13.79
N THR A 8 4.00 -29.56 13.67
CA THR A 8 4.83 -28.57 12.96
C THR A 8 4.55 -28.57 11.46
N PHE A 9 4.35 -29.75 10.85
CA PHE A 9 3.93 -29.82 9.45
C PHE A 9 2.54 -29.22 9.21
N ALA A 10 1.57 -29.51 10.10
CA ALA A 10 0.23 -28.94 10.00
C ALA A 10 0.24 -27.41 10.15
N ALA A 11 1.07 -26.87 11.05
CA ALA A 11 1.20 -25.42 11.23
C ALA A 11 1.69 -24.73 9.94
N GLY A 12 2.73 -25.25 9.29
CA GLY A 12 3.21 -24.71 8.02
C GLY A 12 2.17 -24.80 6.89
N ALA A 13 1.48 -25.94 6.80
CA ALA A 13 0.44 -26.17 5.80
C ALA A 13 -0.77 -25.22 5.96
N ILE A 14 -1.09 -24.81 7.19
CA ILE A 14 -2.18 -23.84 7.47
C ILE A 14 -1.71 -22.40 7.26
N GLN A 15 -0.44 -22.09 7.51
CA GLN A 15 0.11 -20.75 7.35
C GLN A 15 0.11 -20.28 5.89
N MET A 16 0.41 -21.17 4.95
CA MET A 16 0.44 -20.87 3.52
C MET A 16 -0.89 -20.29 2.99
N PRO A 17 -2.05 -20.97 3.14
CA PRO A 17 -3.32 -20.41 2.69
C PRO A 17 -3.72 -19.16 3.48
N MET A 18 -3.36 -19.07 4.78
CA MET A 18 -3.63 -17.86 5.57
C MET A 18 -2.98 -16.61 4.99
N ILE A 19 -1.75 -16.71 4.48
CA ILE A 19 -1.05 -15.59 3.82
C ILE A 19 -1.67 -15.28 2.46
N LEU A 20 -2.00 -16.31 1.67
CA LEU A 20 -2.64 -16.13 0.35
C LEU A 20 -3.95 -15.34 0.44
N PHE A 21 -4.77 -15.66 1.43
CA PHE A 21 -6.06 -15.01 1.68
C PHE A 21 -5.97 -13.76 2.56
N GLY A 22 -4.75 -13.37 2.96
CA GLY A 22 -4.47 -12.23 3.84
C GLY A 22 -4.54 -10.85 3.16
N GLY A 23 -5.11 -10.73 1.96
CA GLY A 23 -5.29 -9.44 1.28
C GLY A 23 -4.06 -8.89 0.56
N PHE A 24 -2.85 -9.39 0.85
CA PHE A 24 -1.61 -8.97 0.18
C PHE A 24 -1.51 -9.47 -1.28
N LEU A 25 -1.67 -10.78 -1.50
CA LEU A 25 -1.52 -11.40 -2.82
C LEU A 25 -2.79 -11.36 -3.67
N VAL A 26 -3.94 -11.57 -3.03
CA VAL A 26 -5.25 -11.56 -3.69
C VAL A 26 -6.12 -10.52 -3.00
N LYS A 27 -6.67 -9.60 -3.78
CA LYS A 27 -7.55 -8.54 -3.29
C LYS A 27 -8.91 -9.10 -2.90
N TYR A 28 -9.52 -8.60 -1.82
CA TYR A 28 -10.84 -9.03 -1.36
C TYR A 28 -11.92 -8.89 -2.46
N SER A 29 -11.91 -7.75 -3.18
CA SER A 29 -12.84 -7.47 -4.28
C SER A 29 -12.71 -8.43 -5.48
N ARG A 30 -11.53 -9.05 -5.67
CA ARG A 30 -11.25 -9.98 -6.76
C ARG A 30 -11.48 -11.46 -6.38
N MET A 31 -11.80 -11.76 -5.11
CA MET A 31 -11.99 -13.14 -4.66
C MET A 31 -13.41 -13.66 -5.00
N PRO A 32 -13.54 -14.90 -5.48
CA PRO A 32 -14.83 -15.54 -5.66
C PRO A 32 -15.54 -15.73 -4.31
N PHE A 33 -16.88 -15.60 -4.29
CA PHE A 33 -17.71 -15.58 -3.08
C PHE A 33 -17.42 -16.74 -2.10
N PHE A 34 -17.13 -17.94 -2.60
CA PHE A 34 -16.81 -19.10 -1.78
C PHE A 34 -15.48 -18.97 -1.01
N MET A 35 -14.49 -18.25 -1.55
CA MET A 35 -13.20 -18.05 -0.89
C MET A 35 -13.19 -16.86 0.08
N GLN A 36 -14.16 -15.93 -0.02
CA GLN A 36 -14.21 -14.76 0.85
C GLN A 36 -14.34 -15.12 2.34
N TRP A 37 -15.02 -16.23 2.65
CA TRP A 37 -15.16 -16.75 4.01
C TRP A 37 -13.80 -17.14 4.62
N ALA A 38 -12.89 -17.72 3.82
CA ALA A 38 -11.56 -18.07 4.28
C ALA A 38 -10.72 -16.82 4.60
N SER A 39 -10.91 -15.74 3.85
CA SER A 39 -10.27 -14.45 4.15
C SER A 39 -10.77 -13.81 5.43
N TRP A 40 -12.01 -14.03 5.84
CA TRP A 40 -12.52 -13.52 7.12
C TRP A 40 -11.91 -14.24 8.32
N LEU A 41 -11.51 -15.50 8.15
CA LEU A 41 -10.84 -16.31 9.16
C LEU A 41 -9.34 -15.95 9.31
N SER A 42 -8.75 -15.31 8.30
CA SER A 42 -7.32 -15.02 8.29
C SER A 42 -6.97 -13.78 9.11
N VAL A 43 -6.19 -13.98 10.17
CA VAL A 43 -5.56 -12.90 10.96
C VAL A 43 -4.68 -12.01 10.10
N MET A 44 -4.00 -12.60 9.12
CA MET A 44 -3.07 -11.87 8.26
C MET A 44 -3.77 -10.79 7.46
N LYS A 45 -5.06 -10.96 7.12
CA LYS A 45 -5.87 -9.93 6.48
C LYS A 45 -5.92 -8.66 7.35
N TYR A 46 -6.38 -8.80 8.60
CA TYR A 46 -6.54 -7.66 9.49
C TYR A 46 -5.20 -7.02 9.86
N ALA A 47 -4.15 -7.83 10.03
CA ALA A 47 -2.80 -7.33 10.28
C ALA A 47 -2.25 -6.52 9.09
N PHE A 48 -2.49 -6.99 7.87
CA PHE A 48 -2.06 -6.32 6.65
C PHE A 48 -2.82 -5.01 6.42
N GLU A 49 -4.15 -5.00 6.59
CA GLU A 49 -4.97 -3.79 6.54
C GLU A 49 -4.46 -2.74 7.54
N ALA A 50 -4.23 -3.13 8.80
CA ALA A 50 -3.68 -2.24 9.83
C ALA A 50 -2.28 -1.71 9.47
N MET A 51 -1.40 -2.55 8.93
CA MET A 51 -0.05 -2.17 8.53
C MET A 51 -0.05 -1.11 7.41
N ILE A 52 -0.84 -1.33 6.35
CA ILE A 52 -0.92 -0.37 5.24
C ILE A 52 -1.40 0.99 5.74
N ILE A 53 -2.49 1.03 6.51
CA ILE A 53 -3.05 2.29 6.99
C ILE A 53 -2.09 2.99 7.95
N SER A 54 -1.37 2.25 8.79
CA SER A 54 -0.37 2.86 9.69
C SER A 54 0.80 3.54 8.95
N THR A 55 1.10 3.09 7.73
CA THR A 55 2.21 3.59 6.91
C THR A 55 1.75 4.68 5.95
N TYR A 56 0.60 4.49 5.30
CA TYR A 56 0.11 5.27 4.17
C TYR A 56 -1.23 6.00 4.41
N GLY A 57 -1.87 5.81 5.57
CA GLY A 57 -3.13 6.47 5.95
C GLY A 57 -2.92 7.83 6.64
N PHE A 58 -3.99 8.33 7.29
CA PHE A 58 -3.99 9.59 8.05
C PHE A 58 -3.60 10.84 7.24
N GLU A 59 -4.15 10.98 6.03
CA GLU A 59 -3.99 12.17 5.17
C GLU A 59 -2.52 12.59 4.92
N ARG A 60 -1.57 11.67 5.08
CA ARG A 60 -0.13 11.94 4.90
C ARG A 60 0.27 12.35 3.49
N CYS A 61 -0.65 12.24 2.52
CA CYS A 61 -0.44 12.70 1.15
C CYS A 61 -0.80 14.16 0.94
N GLN A 62 -1.43 14.83 1.91
CA GLN A 62 -1.69 16.27 1.85
C GLN A 62 -0.41 17.06 2.21
N TYR A 63 0.62 16.96 1.36
CA TYR A 63 1.72 17.90 1.39
C TYR A 63 1.41 19.04 0.42
N SER A 64 1.19 20.24 0.96
CA SER A 64 1.20 21.46 0.15
C SER A 64 2.64 21.70 -0.30
N TYR A 65 2.91 21.46 -1.58
CA TYR A 65 4.23 21.68 -2.18
C TYR A 65 4.68 23.14 -1.97
N ASP A 66 3.73 24.09 -2.03
CA ASP A 66 3.98 25.52 -1.83
C ASP A 66 4.49 25.83 -0.41
N GLU A 67 3.98 25.13 0.60
CA GLU A 67 4.40 25.29 1.99
C GLU A 67 5.81 24.70 2.23
N PHE A 68 6.11 23.54 1.63
CA PHE A 68 7.44 22.93 1.70
C PHE A 68 8.52 23.82 1.04
N ILE A 69 8.24 24.35 -0.15
CA ILE A 69 9.18 25.22 -0.88
C ILE A 69 9.39 26.56 -0.14
N SER A 70 8.38 27.05 0.59
CA SER A 70 8.51 28.27 1.40
C SER A 70 9.38 28.10 2.66
N THR A 71 9.47 26.88 3.18
CA THR A 71 10.17 26.58 4.45
C THR A 71 11.58 26.05 4.25
N VAL A 72 11.90 25.58 3.04
CA VAL A 72 13.20 24.98 2.72
C VAL A 72 13.99 25.85 1.75
N ASN A 73 15.21 26.22 2.14
CA ASN A 73 16.14 26.88 1.24
C ASN A 73 16.79 25.84 0.31
N ILE A 74 16.20 25.66 -0.87
CA ILE A 74 16.55 24.63 -1.86
C ILE A 74 18.04 24.68 -2.26
N SER A 75 18.67 25.87 -2.17
CA SER A 75 20.08 26.06 -2.49
C SER A 75 21.07 25.34 -1.56
N GLN A 76 20.62 24.91 -0.37
CA GLN A 76 21.45 24.21 0.61
C GLN A 76 21.19 22.70 0.68
N ILE A 77 20.24 22.20 -0.10
CA ILE A 77 19.99 20.76 -0.19
C ILE A 77 21.04 20.17 -1.12
N GLU A 78 21.96 19.39 -0.56
CA GLU A 78 22.84 18.54 -1.34
C GLU A 78 21.95 17.63 -2.22
N LYS A 79 22.03 17.82 -3.54
CA LYS A 79 21.22 17.06 -4.48
C LYS A 79 21.48 15.58 -4.20
N PRO A 80 20.45 14.76 -3.96
CA PRO A 80 20.68 13.37 -3.61
C PRO A 80 21.39 12.68 -4.79
N THR A 81 22.30 11.74 -4.51
CA THR A 81 23.11 11.06 -5.54
C THR A 81 22.28 10.43 -6.65
N TRP A 82 21.02 10.10 -6.36
CA TRP A 82 20.08 9.61 -7.33
C TRP A 82 19.65 10.67 -8.36
N ALA A 83 19.62 11.95 -8.00
CA ALA A 83 19.29 13.04 -8.92
C ALA A 83 20.35 13.24 -10.02
N GLU A 84 21.60 12.79 -9.81
CA GLU A 84 22.64 12.84 -10.83
C GLU A 84 22.42 11.87 -11.98
N PHE A 85 21.75 10.74 -11.73
CA PHE A 85 21.37 9.81 -12.80
C PHE A 85 20.14 10.26 -13.58
N LEU A 86 19.41 11.25 -13.07
CA LEU A 86 18.16 11.73 -13.66
C LEU A 86 18.32 12.21 -15.11
N PRO A 87 19.31 13.05 -15.46
CA PRO A 87 19.56 13.41 -16.86
C PRO A 87 19.93 12.22 -17.73
N LEU A 88 20.56 11.17 -17.19
CA LEU A 88 20.86 9.94 -17.93
C LEU A 88 19.57 9.15 -18.22
N MET A 89 18.71 8.94 -17.21
CA MET A 89 17.39 8.32 -17.37
C MET A 89 16.50 9.11 -18.34
N LEU A 90 16.55 10.44 -18.24
CA LEU A 90 15.80 11.37 -19.06
C LEU A 90 16.34 11.47 -20.50
N SER A 91 17.64 11.29 -20.72
CA SER A 91 18.21 11.23 -22.07
C SER A 91 17.81 9.96 -22.84
N THR A 92 17.41 8.89 -22.13
CA THR A 92 16.76 7.73 -22.77
C THR A 92 15.29 7.99 -23.13
N LEU A 93 14.74 9.11 -22.64
CA LEU A 93 13.39 9.60 -22.89
C LEU A 93 13.43 10.82 -23.84
N ASP A 94 14.17 10.82 -24.96
CA ASP A 94 13.85 11.76 -26.05
C ASP A 94 14.42 11.31 -27.41
N PRO A 95 13.82 11.70 -28.55
CA PRO A 95 14.47 12.83 -29.22
C PRO A 95 13.63 13.76 -30.15
N ASN A 96 12.30 13.62 -30.33
CA ASN A 96 11.57 14.33 -31.42
C ASN A 96 10.07 14.68 -31.17
N GLY A 97 9.60 14.67 -29.93
CA GLY A 97 8.19 15.01 -29.62
C GLY A 97 7.95 16.52 -29.62
N ASP A 98 7.21 16.99 -30.61
CA ASP A 98 6.81 18.38 -30.86
C ASP A 98 6.65 19.27 -29.61
N LYS A 99 7.47 20.32 -29.51
CA LYS A 99 7.43 21.35 -28.46
C LYS A 99 6.30 22.35 -28.71
N THR A 100 5.08 21.91 -29.00
CA THR A 100 3.95 22.83 -29.17
C THR A 100 2.86 22.60 -28.13
N ASN A 101 2.64 23.65 -27.33
CA ASN A 101 1.54 23.87 -26.38
C ASN A 101 1.45 22.94 -25.17
N VAL A 102 2.42 23.09 -24.25
CA VAL A 102 2.09 23.07 -22.82
C VAL A 102 1.82 24.52 -22.43
N ASP A 103 0.62 24.82 -21.93
CA ASP A 103 0.16 26.17 -21.65
C ASP A 103 1.18 27.00 -20.85
N ASN A 104 1.70 28.03 -21.51
CA ASN A 104 2.85 28.86 -21.13
C ASN A 104 2.54 29.82 -19.97
N LYS A 105 2.22 29.30 -18.78
CA LYS A 105 2.15 30.13 -17.57
C LYS A 105 2.91 29.58 -16.37
N ALA A 106 3.07 28.25 -16.27
CA ALA A 106 3.83 27.60 -15.20
C ALA A 106 5.30 27.26 -15.58
N VAL A 107 5.62 27.20 -16.88
CA VAL A 107 6.92 26.76 -17.42
C VAL A 107 7.89 27.93 -17.68
N VAL A 108 7.41 29.16 -17.60
CA VAL A 108 8.21 30.36 -17.90
C VAL A 108 9.05 30.72 -16.67
N GLY A 109 10.30 30.25 -16.65
CA GLY A 109 11.29 30.56 -15.60
C GLY A 109 11.97 29.35 -14.94
N MET A 110 11.64 28.13 -15.37
CA MET A 110 12.26 26.89 -14.88
C MET A 110 13.52 26.54 -15.68
N ASP A 111 14.55 26.01 -15.01
CA ASP A 111 15.78 25.53 -15.64
C ASP A 111 15.49 24.30 -16.53
N GLU A 112 16.42 23.94 -17.43
CA GLU A 112 16.19 22.87 -18.42
C GLU A 112 15.97 21.49 -17.76
N ASP A 113 16.59 21.25 -16.61
CA ASP A 113 16.39 20.06 -15.78
C ASP A 113 15.01 20.05 -15.10
N ASP A 114 14.58 21.18 -14.53
CA ASP A 114 13.26 21.33 -13.90
C ASP A 114 12.12 21.11 -14.90
N LYS A 115 12.29 21.59 -16.13
CA LYS A 115 11.31 21.43 -17.21
C LYS A 115 11.09 19.97 -17.57
N ALA A 116 12.14 19.17 -17.54
CA ALA A 116 12.08 17.77 -17.92
C ALA A 116 11.53 16.88 -16.79
N ILE A 117 11.77 17.24 -15.53
CA ILE A 117 11.08 16.65 -14.38
C ILE A 117 9.57 16.91 -14.47
N TYR A 118 9.17 18.14 -14.79
CA TYR A 118 7.76 18.51 -14.96
C TYR A 118 7.09 17.69 -16.08
N GLN A 119 7.77 17.48 -17.21
CA GLN A 119 7.26 16.66 -18.31
C GLN A 119 7.12 15.18 -17.95
N LEU A 120 8.06 14.62 -17.17
CA LEU A 120 7.94 13.25 -16.65
C LEU A 120 6.75 13.12 -15.70
N TYR A 121 6.58 14.09 -14.81
CA TYR A 121 5.46 14.12 -13.87
C TYR A 121 4.12 14.18 -14.62
N SER A 122 3.96 15.08 -15.60
CA SER A 122 2.71 15.20 -16.35
C SER A 122 2.42 13.95 -17.17
N THR A 123 3.44 13.41 -17.86
CA THR A 123 3.28 12.22 -18.71
C THR A 123 2.94 10.97 -17.91
N THR A 124 3.57 10.79 -16.74
CA THR A 124 3.25 9.68 -15.84
C THR A 124 1.84 9.85 -15.24
N MET A 125 1.46 11.08 -14.90
CA MET A 125 0.12 11.38 -14.39
C MET A 125 -0.98 11.14 -15.43
N ASP A 126 -0.75 11.52 -16.69
CA ASP A 126 -1.67 11.26 -17.80
C ASP A 126 -1.74 9.77 -18.14
N ALA A 127 -0.63 9.03 -18.05
CA ALA A 127 -0.62 7.57 -18.22
C ALA A 127 -1.37 6.85 -17.08
N VAL A 128 -1.27 7.35 -15.84
CA VAL A 128 -1.99 6.84 -14.67
C VAL A 128 -3.48 7.15 -14.77
N ASN A 129 -3.85 8.35 -15.18
CA ASN A 129 -5.25 8.77 -15.36
C ASN A 129 -5.89 8.17 -16.62
N GLY A 130 -5.10 7.90 -17.67
CA GLY A 130 -5.54 7.30 -18.94
C GLY A 130 -5.66 5.78 -18.92
N ALA A 131 -5.22 5.11 -17.85
CA ALA A 131 -5.31 3.66 -17.69
C ALA A 131 -6.72 3.18 -17.27
N GLY A 132 -7.73 3.49 -18.08
CA GLY A 132 -8.97 2.69 -18.18
C GLY A 132 -9.88 2.61 -16.95
N THR A 133 -9.71 3.44 -15.92
CA THR A 133 -10.64 3.53 -14.80
C THR A 133 -11.12 4.96 -14.61
N ASN A 134 -12.43 5.19 -14.59
CA ASN A 134 -13.08 6.49 -14.28
C ASN A 134 -12.86 6.96 -12.81
N LYS A 135 -11.75 6.57 -12.17
CA LYS A 135 -11.36 7.04 -10.86
C LYS A 135 -10.43 8.25 -11.05
N THR A 136 -10.92 9.45 -10.82
CA THR A 136 -10.08 10.64 -10.66
C THR A 136 -9.17 10.42 -9.47
N PHE A 137 -7.87 10.36 -9.70
CA PHE A 137 -6.90 10.11 -8.65
C PHE A 137 -6.81 11.35 -7.74
N SER A 138 -7.45 11.32 -6.57
CA SER A 138 -7.34 12.40 -5.57
C SER A 138 -6.09 12.20 -4.73
N PHE A 139 -5.25 13.24 -4.63
CA PHE A 139 -4.05 13.24 -3.78
C PHE A 139 -4.37 13.22 -2.27
N ASP A 140 -5.64 13.28 -1.89
CA ASP A 140 -6.07 13.13 -0.51
C ASP A 140 -5.73 11.75 0.08
N VAL A 141 -5.55 10.72 -0.77
CA VAL A 141 -5.25 9.35 -0.35
C VAL A 141 -4.03 8.78 -1.08
N SER A 142 -3.23 7.99 -0.36
CA SER A 142 -2.08 7.28 -0.92
C SER A 142 -2.49 6.36 -2.08
N ILE A 143 -1.67 6.32 -3.16
CA ILE A 143 -1.84 5.40 -4.30
C ILE A 143 -2.00 3.95 -3.82
N ILE A 144 -1.20 3.57 -2.82
CA ILE A 144 -1.17 2.22 -2.26
C ILE A 144 -2.49 1.91 -1.54
N LEU A 145 -3.07 2.89 -0.85
CA LEU A 145 -4.33 2.74 -0.13
C LEU A 145 -5.51 2.56 -1.12
N SER A 146 -5.51 3.34 -2.20
CA SER A 146 -6.46 3.20 -3.32
C SER A 146 -6.32 1.87 -4.04
N TYR A 147 -5.09 1.38 -4.23
CA TYR A 147 -4.83 0.09 -4.85
C TYR A 147 -5.45 -1.08 -4.07
N TYR A 148 -5.47 -1.01 -2.74
CA TYR A 148 -6.05 -2.04 -1.88
C TYR A 148 -7.53 -1.83 -1.54
N ASP A 149 -8.19 -0.82 -2.11
CA ASP A 149 -9.62 -0.51 -1.89
C ASP A 149 -9.92 -0.23 -0.40
N ILE A 150 -8.98 0.45 0.27
CA ILE A 150 -9.06 0.79 1.69
C ILE A 150 -9.56 2.24 1.81
N ASP A 151 -10.86 2.41 2.02
CA ASP A 151 -11.48 3.73 2.13
C ASP A 151 -11.63 4.15 3.60
N GLY A 152 -10.69 4.97 4.07
CA GLY A 152 -10.77 5.73 5.33
C GLY A 152 -10.04 5.14 6.53
N ASP A 153 -9.65 6.01 7.47
CA ASP A 153 -8.82 5.64 8.62
C ASP A 153 -9.55 4.79 9.68
N TRP A 154 -10.88 4.88 9.74
CA TRP A 154 -11.70 4.13 10.69
C TRP A 154 -11.57 2.60 10.57
N ILE A 155 -11.16 2.13 9.38
CA ILE A 155 -10.96 0.71 9.10
C ILE A 155 -9.78 0.13 9.90
N LEU A 156 -8.84 0.97 10.35
CA LEU A 156 -7.74 0.58 11.25
C LEU A 156 -8.26 0.16 12.63
N TYR A 157 -9.22 0.91 13.18
CA TYR A 157 -9.79 0.57 14.49
C TYR A 157 -10.53 -0.77 14.43
N ARG A 158 -11.27 -0.99 13.35
CA ARG A 158 -11.97 -2.26 13.09
C ARG A 158 -10.99 -3.43 13.01
N SER A 159 -9.89 -3.31 12.28
CA SER A 159 -8.91 -4.39 12.10
C SER A 159 -8.13 -4.68 13.39
N MET A 160 -7.79 -3.65 14.18
CA MET A 160 -7.18 -3.83 15.50
C MET A 160 -8.10 -4.55 16.50
N ILE A 161 -9.39 -4.19 16.55
CA ILE A 161 -10.34 -4.91 17.42
C ILE A 161 -10.50 -6.36 16.97
N ALA A 162 -10.65 -6.60 15.66
CA ALA A 162 -10.79 -7.96 15.13
C ALA A 162 -9.60 -8.85 15.50
N MET A 163 -8.38 -8.31 15.42
CA MET A 163 -7.15 -8.95 15.90
C MET A 163 -7.22 -9.32 17.38
N ILE A 164 -7.62 -8.38 18.25
CA ILE A 164 -7.72 -8.61 19.70
C ILE A 164 -8.75 -9.71 20.01
N ILE A 165 -9.92 -9.63 19.38
CA ILE A 165 -10.99 -10.64 19.53
C ILE A 165 -10.47 -12.02 19.10
N TYR A 166 -9.77 -12.10 17.97
CA TYR A 166 -9.20 -13.36 17.50
C TYR A 166 -8.22 -13.97 18.51
N LEU A 167 -7.32 -13.17 19.10
CA LEU A 167 -6.38 -13.63 20.12
C LEU A 167 -7.11 -14.19 21.35
N ILE A 168 -8.18 -13.53 21.79
CA ILE A 168 -9.01 -14.00 22.91
C ILE A 168 -9.65 -15.35 22.55
N ILE A 169 -10.24 -15.48 21.36
CA ILE A 169 -10.86 -16.71 20.89
C ILE A 169 -9.86 -17.86 20.85
N VAL A 170 -8.67 -17.65 20.28
CA VAL A 170 -7.62 -18.69 20.21
C VAL A 170 -7.18 -19.12 21.61
N LYS A 171 -7.08 -18.18 22.56
CA LYS A 171 -6.74 -18.50 23.96
C LYS A 171 -7.84 -19.33 24.63
N ILE A 172 -9.10 -18.98 24.44
CA ILE A 172 -10.25 -19.74 24.97
C ILE A 172 -10.28 -21.15 24.38
N ILE A 173 -10.11 -21.30 23.06
CA ILE A 173 -10.06 -22.60 22.40
C ILE A 173 -8.91 -23.45 22.94
N THR A 174 -7.72 -22.86 23.05
CA THR A 174 -6.54 -23.57 23.57
C THR A 174 -6.76 -24.04 25.00
N TYR A 175 -7.34 -23.17 25.84
CA TYR A 175 -7.69 -23.51 27.22
C TYR A 175 -8.71 -24.66 27.28
N PHE A 176 -9.75 -24.60 26.44
CA PHE A 176 -10.76 -25.65 26.35
C PHE A 176 -10.18 -27.00 25.89
N VAL A 177 -9.26 -26.99 24.92
CA VAL A 177 -8.57 -28.20 24.45
C VAL A 177 -7.71 -28.81 25.57
N ILE A 178 -7.00 -27.98 26.34
CA ILE A 178 -6.18 -28.45 27.47
C ILE A 178 -7.06 -29.05 28.57
N LEU A 179 -8.16 -28.38 28.94
CA LEU A 179 -9.11 -28.90 29.93
C LEU A 179 -9.72 -30.24 29.50
N ASN A 180 -10.14 -30.37 28.23
CA ASN A 180 -10.68 -31.63 27.73
C ASN A 180 -9.65 -32.75 27.69
N LYS A 181 -8.36 -32.44 27.50
CA LYS A 181 -7.29 -33.44 27.62
C LYS A 181 -7.06 -33.86 29.07
N LEU A 182 -7.11 -32.92 30.03
CA LEU A 182 -6.94 -33.21 31.46
C LEU A 182 -8.10 -34.05 32.02
N LYS A 183 -9.32 -33.87 31.53
CA LYS A 183 -10.49 -34.66 31.99
C LYS A 183 -10.52 -36.10 31.43
N ARG A 184 -9.75 -36.39 30.38
CA ARG A 184 -9.76 -37.67 29.65
C ARG A 184 -8.51 -38.53 29.87
N GLY A 185 -7.53 -38.02 30.63
CA GLY A 185 -6.37 -38.77 31.11
C GLY A 185 -6.56 -39.10 32.59
#